data_AF-A0A1V5LF30-F1
#
_entry.id   AF-A0A1V5LF30-F1
#
_cell.length_a   1.000
_cell.length_b   1.000
_cell.length_c   1.000
_cell.angle_alpha   90.00
_cell.angle_beta   90.00
_cell.angle_gamma   90.00
#
_symmetry.space_group_name_H-M   'P 1'
#
loop_
_entity.id
_entity.type
_entity.pdbx_description
1 polymer ?
#
loop_
_entity_poly.entity_id
_entity_poly.type
_entity_poly.pdbx_seq_one_letter_code
_entity_poly.pdbx_strand_id
1 'polypeptide(L)'
;MLERYRERICSFNDDIQGTGSVATAVLLSAMKIKKQKLGDQRFVMFGQGQAGLGIARQICTGLMMEGLSREEAANHIFGIDKDGLLLKGMPMSDEQQMFAKDPAFVANWHVADRSHITLLETIRNAKATVLFGVTGQSGAFNEEVLKAMGANDPQAMIMPLSNPTVKAECTPEQAVAGAGPHCLIATGSPFKPLNVNGAEKVISQCNNLYIFPGVGLGALICGTPKVTNEMFMAASQALSDLLSEEELKGGRMLPRIDKIRYVSAQVALAVAKEARRSGLGVRADDEKLLQMVMNAMWEPKYLPYRLPE
;
A
#
# COMPACT_ATOMS: atom_id res chain seq x y z
N MET A 1 -1.71 0.72 -20.86
CA MET A 1 -3.18 0.90 -20.89
C MET A 1 -3.62 2.00 -19.93
N LEU A 2 -3.31 1.92 -18.63
CA LEU A 2 -3.73 2.91 -17.63
C LEU A 2 -3.43 4.37 -18.03
N GLU A 3 -2.17 4.71 -18.27
CA GLU A 3 -1.77 6.10 -18.61
C GLU A 3 -2.42 6.64 -19.90
N ARG A 4 -2.78 5.75 -20.84
CA ARG A 4 -3.46 6.15 -22.09
C ARG A 4 -4.92 6.55 -21.87
N TYR A 5 -5.60 5.95 -20.88
CA TYR A 5 -7.05 6.04 -20.73
C TYR A 5 -7.50 6.80 -19.47
N ARG A 6 -6.68 6.88 -18.42
CA ARG A 6 -7.06 7.50 -17.13
C ARG A 6 -7.52 8.96 -17.22
N GLU A 7 -7.06 9.70 -18.23
CA GLU A 7 -7.47 11.09 -18.50
C GLU A 7 -8.62 11.21 -19.51
N ARG A 8 -9.09 10.10 -20.11
CA ARG A 8 -10.08 10.09 -21.20
C ARG A 8 -11.38 9.41 -20.82
N ILE A 9 -11.30 8.41 -19.96
CA ILE A 9 -12.45 7.65 -19.44
C ILE A 9 -12.23 7.43 -17.95
N CYS A 10 -13.33 7.49 -17.18
CA CYS A 10 -13.30 7.18 -15.75
C CYS A 10 -12.93 5.71 -15.54
N SER A 11 -11.63 5.47 -15.34
CA SER A 11 -11.03 4.15 -15.26
C SER A 11 -9.86 4.17 -14.29
N PHE A 12 -9.58 3.00 -13.72
CA PHE A 12 -8.40 2.74 -12.92
C PHE A 12 -7.95 1.29 -13.16
N ASN A 13 -6.74 0.96 -12.77
CA ASN A 13 -6.25 -0.42 -12.78
C ASN A 13 -6.10 -0.89 -11.33
N ASP A 14 -6.81 -1.95 -10.96
CA ASP A 14 -6.85 -2.45 -9.59
C ASP A 14 -5.51 -3.08 -9.15
N ASP A 15 -4.82 -3.79 -10.04
CA ASP A 15 -3.52 -4.41 -9.76
C ASP A 15 -2.42 -3.37 -9.48
N ILE A 16 -2.53 -2.16 -10.07
CA ILE A 16 -1.60 -1.04 -9.86
C ILE A 16 -2.10 -0.13 -8.73
N GLN A 17 -3.26 0.51 -8.92
CA GLN A 17 -3.74 1.56 -8.03
C GLN A 17 -4.46 1.00 -6.80
N GLY A 18 -5.24 -0.08 -6.96
CA GLY A 18 -5.89 -0.75 -5.84
C GLY A 18 -4.87 -1.38 -4.89
N THR A 19 -3.89 -2.12 -5.43
CA THR A 19 -2.76 -2.66 -4.66
C THR A 19 -1.96 -1.56 -3.97
N GLY A 20 -1.63 -0.48 -4.69
CA GLY A 20 -0.92 0.67 -4.13
C GLY A 20 -1.69 1.30 -2.97
N SER A 21 -3.00 1.44 -3.10
CA SER A 21 -3.87 2.03 -2.10
C SER A 21 -4.06 1.15 -0.86
N VAL A 22 -4.25 -0.16 -0.99
CA VAL A 22 -4.36 -1.03 0.20
C VAL A 22 -3.03 -1.14 0.93
N ALA A 23 -1.91 -1.25 0.21
CA ALA A 23 -0.58 -1.30 0.83
C ALA A 23 -0.27 -0.01 1.58
N THR A 24 -0.66 1.14 1.01
CA THR A 24 -0.54 2.43 1.70
C THR A 24 -1.47 2.51 2.91
N ALA A 25 -2.69 1.96 2.86
CA ALA A 25 -3.58 1.92 4.03
C ALA A 25 -2.97 1.12 5.20
N VAL A 26 -2.39 -0.05 4.90
CA VAL A 26 -1.64 -0.86 5.88
C VAL A 26 -0.49 -0.06 6.46
N LEU A 27 0.26 0.64 5.60
CA LEU A 27 1.39 1.46 6.02
C LEU A 27 0.95 2.61 6.94
N LEU A 28 -0.15 3.29 6.63
CA LEU A 28 -0.72 4.34 7.50
C LEU A 28 -1.13 3.77 8.88
N SER A 29 -1.74 2.59 8.90
CA SER A 29 -2.03 1.88 10.16
C SER A 29 -0.74 1.55 10.93
N ALA A 30 0.31 1.08 10.25
CA ALA A 30 1.61 0.83 10.85
C ALA A 30 2.22 2.12 11.43
N MET A 31 2.10 3.25 10.74
CA MET A 31 2.57 4.55 11.20
C MET A 31 1.84 5.00 12.49
N LYS A 32 0.52 4.73 12.60
CA LYS A 32 -0.23 4.96 13.85
C LYS A 32 0.28 4.11 15.01
N ILE A 33 0.60 2.83 14.75
CA ILE A 33 1.20 1.93 15.76
C ILE A 33 2.56 2.45 16.21
N LYS A 34 3.40 2.88 15.26
CA LYS A 34 4.75 3.40 15.51
C LYS A 34 4.77 4.83 16.07
N LYS A 35 3.64 5.55 15.96
CA LYS A 35 3.53 7.00 16.24
C LYS A 35 4.54 7.82 15.43
N GLN A 36 4.68 7.48 14.16
CA GLN A 36 5.60 8.11 13.20
C GLN A 36 4.83 8.59 11.96
N LYS A 37 5.50 9.36 11.10
CA LYS A 37 4.98 9.81 9.80
C LYS A 37 5.61 9.05 8.65
N LEU A 38 5.03 9.16 7.45
CA LEU A 38 5.62 8.56 6.25
C LEU A 38 7.00 9.16 5.95
N GLY A 39 7.16 10.47 6.15
CA GLY A 39 8.44 11.18 5.99
C GLY A 39 9.55 10.68 6.92
N ASP A 40 9.21 10.00 8.02
CA ASP A 40 10.24 9.43 8.91
C ASP A 40 10.82 8.11 8.37
N GLN A 41 10.19 7.52 7.34
CA GLN A 41 10.52 6.18 6.87
C GLN A 41 11.46 6.18 5.65
N ARG A 42 12.06 5.01 5.41
CA ARG A 42 12.83 4.68 4.21
C ARG A 42 12.27 3.37 3.64
N PHE A 43 11.76 3.44 2.41
CA PHE A 43 10.99 2.38 1.79
C PHE A 43 11.80 1.62 0.75
N VAL A 44 11.94 0.31 0.88
CA VAL A 44 12.55 -0.54 -0.14
C VAL A 44 11.46 -1.34 -0.85
N MET A 45 11.33 -1.15 -2.16
CA MET A 45 10.46 -1.94 -3.03
C MET A 45 11.29 -3.04 -3.70
N PHE A 46 11.14 -4.27 -3.24
CA PHE A 46 11.69 -5.43 -3.95
C PHE A 46 10.68 -5.90 -4.99
N GLY A 47 10.98 -5.59 -6.25
CA GLY A 47 10.11 -5.77 -7.41
C GLY A 47 9.51 -4.44 -7.88
N GLN A 48 9.84 -4.02 -9.09
CA GLN A 48 9.39 -2.77 -9.71
C GLN A 48 8.51 -3.00 -10.94
N GLY A 49 7.68 -4.05 -10.88
CA GLY A 49 6.57 -4.29 -11.81
C GLY A 49 5.33 -3.45 -11.47
N GLN A 50 4.16 -3.88 -11.95
CA GLN A 50 2.89 -3.14 -11.78
C GLN A 50 2.54 -2.84 -10.31
N ALA A 51 2.59 -3.84 -9.44
CA ALA A 51 2.29 -3.68 -8.02
C ALA A 51 3.30 -2.76 -7.32
N GLY A 52 4.60 -3.00 -7.51
CA GLY A 52 5.66 -2.20 -6.88
C GLY A 52 5.63 -0.73 -7.27
N LEU A 53 5.45 -0.45 -8.57
CA LEU A 53 5.29 0.92 -9.05
C LEU A 53 4.00 1.58 -8.53
N GLY A 54 2.91 0.81 -8.45
CA GLY A 54 1.65 1.28 -7.87
C GLY A 54 1.79 1.71 -6.41
N ILE A 55 2.43 0.87 -5.60
CA ILE A 55 2.74 1.15 -4.18
C ILE A 55 3.67 2.37 -4.07
N ALA A 56 4.77 2.41 -4.83
CA ALA A 56 5.72 3.52 -4.82
C ALA A 56 5.07 4.85 -5.18
N ARG A 57 4.22 4.89 -6.21
CA ARG A 57 3.47 6.10 -6.60
C ARG A 57 2.51 6.55 -5.50
N GLN A 58 1.84 5.61 -4.84
CA GLN A 58 0.89 5.95 -3.79
C GLN A 58 1.59 6.46 -2.52
N ILE A 59 2.71 5.85 -2.13
CA ILE A 59 3.56 6.35 -1.03
C ILE A 59 4.10 7.74 -1.36
N CYS A 60 4.58 7.96 -2.59
CA CYS A 60 5.05 9.27 -3.03
C CYS A 60 3.93 10.34 -2.92
N THR A 61 2.69 9.98 -3.28
CA THR A 61 1.53 10.86 -3.11
C THR A 61 1.30 11.19 -1.63
N GLY A 62 1.36 10.19 -0.75
CA GLY A 62 1.25 10.39 0.70
C GLY A 62 2.33 11.30 1.28
N LEU A 63 3.59 11.09 0.89
CA LEU A 63 4.72 11.95 1.30
C LEU A 63 4.55 13.39 0.82
N MET A 64 4.08 13.60 -0.41
CA MET A 64 3.78 14.94 -0.92
C MET A 64 2.63 15.61 -0.16
N MET A 65 1.64 14.84 0.29
CA MET A 65 0.57 15.35 1.16
C MET A 65 1.07 15.72 2.58
N GLU A 66 2.17 15.12 3.05
CA GLU A 66 2.88 15.56 4.26
C GLU A 66 3.74 16.82 4.04
N GLY A 67 3.80 17.34 2.80
CA GLY A 67 4.46 18.60 2.45
C GLY A 67 5.81 18.46 1.75
N LEU A 68 6.27 17.24 1.46
CA LEU A 68 7.52 17.03 0.73
C LEU A 68 7.35 17.39 -0.75
N SER A 69 8.41 17.87 -1.38
CA SER A 69 8.47 17.94 -2.84
C SER A 69 8.44 16.54 -3.45
N ARG A 70 8.09 16.45 -4.75
CA ARG A 70 8.09 15.18 -5.47
C ARG A 70 9.47 14.51 -5.48
N GLU A 71 10.54 15.29 -5.57
CA GLU A 71 11.91 14.80 -5.56
C GLU A 71 12.30 14.24 -4.18
N GLU A 72 12.00 14.98 -3.11
CA GLU A 72 12.21 14.51 -1.74
C GLU A 72 11.40 13.24 -1.47
N ALA A 73 10.12 13.21 -1.83
CA ALA A 73 9.29 12.02 -1.69
C ALA A 73 9.86 10.81 -2.45
N ALA A 74 10.29 10.99 -3.70
CA ALA A 74 10.93 9.94 -4.47
C ALA A 74 12.25 9.48 -3.83
N ASN A 75 13.00 10.37 -3.17
CA ASN A 75 14.25 10.04 -2.50
C ASN A 75 14.07 9.09 -1.29
N HIS A 76 12.87 9.00 -0.71
CA HIS A 76 12.56 8.03 0.36
C HIS A 76 12.31 6.60 -0.14
N ILE A 77 12.11 6.41 -1.45
CA ILE A 77 11.67 5.14 -2.04
C ILE A 77 12.79 4.54 -2.90
N PHE A 78 13.22 3.33 -2.57
CA PHE A 78 14.32 2.61 -3.23
C PHE A 78 13.76 1.41 -3.97
N GLY A 79 13.67 1.51 -5.30
CA GLY A 79 13.19 0.43 -6.15
C GLY A 79 14.32 -0.53 -6.53
N ILE A 80 14.08 -1.83 -6.38
CA ILE A 80 15.01 -2.90 -6.74
C ILE A 80 14.31 -3.84 -7.71
N ASP A 81 14.98 -4.16 -8.81
CA ASP A 81 14.50 -5.13 -9.81
C ASP A 81 15.60 -6.17 -10.10
N LYS A 82 15.43 -6.97 -11.16
CA LYS A 82 16.36 -8.04 -11.57
C LYS A 82 17.84 -7.60 -11.65
N ASP A 83 18.11 -6.35 -12.02
CA ASP A 83 19.47 -5.82 -12.22
C ASP A 83 19.99 -5.07 -10.98
N GLY A 84 19.28 -5.12 -9.85
CA GLY A 84 19.63 -4.44 -8.61
C GLY A 84 18.84 -3.14 -8.38
N LEU A 85 19.37 -2.27 -7.52
CA LEU A 85 18.81 -0.93 -7.26
C LEU A 85 18.70 -0.15 -8.57
N LEU A 86 17.53 0.47 -8.80
CA LEU A 86 17.31 1.33 -9.97
C LEU A 86 18.17 2.59 -9.88
N LEU A 87 19.13 2.73 -10.80
CA LEU A 87 19.95 3.92 -10.98
C LEU A 87 19.65 4.61 -12.32
N LYS A 88 19.71 5.94 -12.33
CA LYS A 88 19.59 6.71 -13.58
C LYS A 88 20.66 6.26 -14.58
N GLY A 89 20.26 6.07 -15.84
CA GLY A 89 21.13 5.58 -16.91
C GLY A 89 21.03 4.07 -17.17
N MET A 90 20.39 3.29 -16.29
CA MET A 90 20.05 1.89 -16.58
C MET A 90 18.88 1.80 -17.57
N PRO A 91 18.80 0.75 -18.40
CA PRO A 91 17.63 0.49 -19.24
C PRO A 91 16.39 0.20 -18.37
N MET A 92 15.37 1.06 -18.42
CA MET A 92 14.16 0.92 -17.60
C MET A 92 12.95 1.59 -18.26
N SER A 93 11.74 1.31 -17.74
CA SER A 93 10.53 1.99 -18.21
C SER A 93 10.47 3.44 -17.71
N ASP A 94 9.70 4.29 -18.41
CA ASP A 94 9.46 5.69 -17.98
C ASP A 94 8.87 5.76 -16.55
N GLU A 95 8.12 4.75 -16.15
CA GLU A 95 7.50 4.65 -14.84
C GLU A 95 8.52 4.37 -13.74
N GLN A 96 9.56 3.60 -14.04
CA GLN A 96 10.66 3.28 -13.14
C GLN A 96 11.61 4.47 -12.95
N GLN A 97 11.79 5.31 -13.97
CA GLN A 97 12.67 6.48 -13.93
C GLN A 97 12.35 7.43 -12.77
N MET A 98 11.07 7.55 -12.38
CA MET A 98 10.63 8.38 -11.26
C MET A 98 11.29 8.00 -9.93
N PHE A 99 11.62 6.72 -9.72
CA PHE A 99 12.18 6.20 -8.47
C PHE A 99 13.66 5.80 -8.60
N ALA A 100 14.25 5.98 -9.78
CA ALA A 100 15.65 5.70 -10.01
C ALA A 100 16.54 6.72 -9.29
N LYS A 101 17.55 6.23 -8.57
CA LYS A 101 18.49 7.08 -7.83
C LYS A 101 19.56 7.63 -8.77
N ASP A 102 19.98 8.85 -8.48
CA ASP A 102 21.19 9.37 -9.09
C ASP A 102 22.39 8.53 -8.63
N PRO A 103 23.32 8.10 -9.52
CA PRO A 103 24.55 7.45 -9.08
C PRO A 103 25.33 8.24 -8.03
N ALA A 104 25.25 9.58 -8.05
CA ALA A 104 25.84 10.44 -7.03
C ALA A 104 25.18 10.27 -5.64
N PHE A 105 23.87 9.97 -5.60
CA PHE A 105 23.12 9.75 -4.36
C PHE A 105 23.65 8.53 -3.57
N VAL A 106 24.10 7.51 -4.29
CA VAL A 106 24.62 6.26 -3.72
C VAL A 106 26.15 6.21 -3.71
N ALA A 107 26.82 7.32 -4.03
CA ALA A 107 28.26 7.31 -4.25
C ALA A 107 29.09 6.90 -3.02
N ASN A 108 28.58 7.18 -1.82
CA ASN A 108 29.25 6.84 -0.55
C ASN A 108 28.77 5.52 0.07
N TRP A 109 27.95 4.74 -0.65
CA TRP A 109 27.47 3.46 -0.15
C TRP A 109 28.57 2.41 -0.21
N HIS A 110 28.61 1.57 0.82
CA HIS A 110 29.50 0.41 0.88
C HIS A 110 28.81 -0.73 0.14
N VAL A 111 29.26 -0.98 -1.09
CA VAL A 111 28.71 -2.00 -1.99
C VAL A 111 29.84 -2.78 -2.67
N ALA A 112 29.62 -4.07 -2.95
CA ALA A 112 30.59 -4.93 -3.61
C ALA A 112 30.71 -4.62 -5.11
N ASP A 113 29.59 -4.34 -5.77
CA ASP A 113 29.51 -4.00 -7.19
C ASP A 113 28.57 -2.80 -7.40
N ARG A 114 29.11 -1.68 -7.91
CA ARG A 114 28.32 -0.46 -8.18
C ARG A 114 27.37 -0.60 -9.36
N SER A 115 27.61 -1.57 -10.25
CA SER A 115 26.72 -1.86 -11.37
C SER A 115 25.53 -2.75 -10.95
N HIS A 116 25.61 -3.40 -9.79
CA HIS A 116 24.58 -4.28 -9.26
C HIS A 116 24.47 -4.16 -7.73
N ILE A 117 23.81 -3.10 -7.26
CA ILE A 117 23.57 -2.90 -5.83
C ILE A 117 22.43 -3.81 -5.39
N THR A 118 22.72 -4.72 -4.46
CA THR A 118 21.79 -5.77 -4.01
C THR A 118 20.71 -5.26 -3.05
N LEU A 119 19.71 -6.12 -2.77
CA LEU A 119 18.67 -5.88 -1.75
C LEU A 119 19.28 -5.61 -0.37
N LEU A 120 20.18 -6.49 0.08
CA LEU A 120 20.78 -6.39 1.40
C LEU A 120 21.65 -5.13 1.56
N GLU A 121 22.42 -4.78 0.53
CA GLU A 121 23.22 -3.56 0.52
C GLU A 121 22.34 -2.31 0.53
N THR A 122 21.26 -2.31 -0.24
CA THR A 122 20.30 -1.20 -0.23
C THR A 122 19.68 -1.02 1.15
N ILE A 123 19.20 -2.10 1.79
CA ILE A 123 18.62 -2.05 3.14
C ILE A 123 19.62 -1.46 4.15
N ARG A 124 20.87 -1.92 4.13
CA ARG A 124 21.91 -1.49 5.08
C ARG A 124 22.34 -0.04 4.89
N ASN A 125 22.52 0.38 3.63
CA ASN A 125 23.01 1.73 3.30
C ASN A 125 21.90 2.78 3.38
N ALA A 126 20.69 2.46 2.89
CA ALA A 126 19.54 3.38 2.94
C ALA A 126 18.88 3.47 4.33
N LYS A 127 19.28 2.60 5.27
CA LYS A 127 18.64 2.44 6.59
C LYS A 127 17.13 2.19 6.46
N ALA A 128 16.79 1.20 5.63
CA ALA A 128 15.41 0.86 5.33
C ALA A 128 14.63 0.50 6.61
N THR A 129 13.44 1.06 6.75
CA THR A 129 12.50 0.81 7.87
C THR A 129 11.24 0.09 7.41
N VAL A 130 10.97 0.10 6.11
CA VAL A 130 9.84 -0.58 5.48
C VAL A 130 10.33 -1.34 4.25
N LEU A 131 9.97 -2.61 4.15
CA LEU A 131 10.34 -3.50 3.05
C LEU A 131 9.11 -4.13 2.41
N PHE A 132 8.94 -3.95 1.11
CA PHE A 132 7.86 -4.54 0.32
C PHE A 132 8.41 -5.58 -0.64
N GLY A 133 7.75 -6.73 -0.74
CA GLY A 133 8.07 -7.81 -1.66
C GLY A 133 6.91 -8.04 -2.63
N VAL A 134 7.16 -7.88 -3.92
CA VAL A 134 6.17 -8.05 -5.00
C VAL A 134 6.79 -8.73 -6.22
N THR A 135 7.68 -9.72 -5.99
CA THR A 135 8.44 -10.40 -7.04
C THR A 135 7.99 -11.82 -7.35
N GLY A 136 7.28 -12.46 -6.41
CA GLY A 136 7.01 -13.90 -6.44
C GLY A 136 8.23 -14.78 -6.17
N GLN A 137 9.35 -14.20 -5.73
CA GLN A 137 10.56 -14.93 -5.39
C GLN A 137 10.50 -15.38 -3.92
N SER A 138 10.07 -16.62 -3.72
CA SER A 138 10.02 -17.25 -2.40
C SER A 138 11.41 -17.27 -1.75
N GLY A 139 11.49 -16.88 -0.49
CA GLY A 139 12.74 -16.86 0.28
C GLY A 139 13.68 -15.69 -0.02
N ALA A 140 13.28 -14.73 -0.86
CA ALA A 140 14.08 -13.53 -1.12
C ALA A 140 14.35 -12.70 0.15
N PHE A 141 13.40 -12.69 1.10
CA PHE A 141 13.60 -12.07 2.41
C PHE A 141 14.18 -13.10 3.37
N ASN A 142 15.43 -13.46 3.12
CA ASN A 142 16.18 -14.42 3.92
C ASN A 142 16.56 -13.86 5.31
N GLU A 143 17.21 -14.68 6.13
CA GLU A 143 17.60 -14.33 7.50
C GLU A 143 18.47 -13.07 7.56
N GLU A 144 19.42 -12.88 6.64
CA GLU A 144 20.31 -11.71 6.63
C GLU A 144 19.55 -10.41 6.30
N VAL A 145 18.63 -10.47 5.33
CA VAL A 145 17.75 -9.37 4.96
C VAL A 145 16.87 -8.97 6.14
N LEU A 146 16.23 -9.95 6.80
CA LEU A 146 15.34 -9.70 7.92
C LEU A 146 16.08 -9.16 9.15
N LYS A 147 17.27 -9.71 9.46
CA LYS A 147 18.14 -9.18 10.51
C LYS A 147 18.56 -7.75 10.23
N ALA A 148 18.89 -7.42 8.98
CA ALA A 148 19.25 -6.05 8.60
C ALA A 148 18.07 -5.08 8.77
N MET A 149 16.84 -5.50 8.46
CA MET A 149 15.63 -4.71 8.73
C MET A 149 15.44 -4.45 10.24
N GLY A 150 15.49 -5.51 11.06
CA GLY A 150 15.34 -5.38 12.52
C GLY A 150 16.45 -4.56 13.19
N ALA A 151 17.68 -4.60 12.63
CA ALA A 151 18.79 -3.78 13.10
C ALA A 151 18.64 -2.29 12.79
N ASN A 152 17.96 -1.95 11.69
CA ASN A 152 17.65 -0.55 11.35
C ASN A 152 16.48 -0.02 12.19
N ASP A 153 15.49 -0.87 12.47
CA ASP A 153 14.27 -0.47 13.16
C ASP A 153 13.64 -1.66 13.92
N PRO A 154 13.55 -1.61 15.26
CA PRO A 154 12.90 -2.66 16.05
C PRO A 154 11.42 -2.90 15.68
N GLN A 155 10.75 -1.90 15.11
CA GLN A 155 9.39 -1.99 14.57
C GLN A 155 9.39 -1.91 13.03
N ALA A 156 10.43 -2.44 12.38
CA ALA A 156 10.50 -2.54 10.92
C ALA A 156 9.21 -3.15 10.35
N MET A 157 8.71 -2.57 9.26
CA MET A 157 7.53 -3.07 8.57
C MET A 157 7.97 -3.96 7.41
N ILE A 158 7.47 -5.19 7.37
CA ILE A 158 7.83 -6.20 6.38
C ILE A 158 6.55 -6.67 5.68
N MET A 159 6.50 -6.47 4.37
CA MET A 159 5.32 -6.71 3.55
C MET A 159 5.63 -7.69 2.41
N PRO A 160 5.64 -9.01 2.66
CA PRO A 160 5.75 -10.01 1.60
C PRO A 160 4.37 -10.17 0.94
N LEU A 161 4.16 -9.45 -0.16
CA LEU A 161 2.86 -9.29 -0.81
C LEU A 161 2.62 -10.28 -1.96
N SER A 162 3.61 -11.08 -2.33
CA SER A 162 3.46 -12.03 -3.41
C SER A 162 2.47 -13.16 -3.09
N ASN A 163 1.70 -13.53 -4.11
CA ASN A 163 0.67 -14.57 -4.05
C ASN A 163 1.02 -15.74 -4.98
N PRO A 164 0.56 -16.97 -4.69
CA PRO A 164 -0.05 -17.42 -3.42
C PRO A 164 1.00 -17.54 -2.28
N THR A 165 0.61 -18.04 -1.10
CA THR A 165 1.46 -18.19 0.11
C THR A 165 2.87 -18.75 -0.17
N VAL A 166 3.00 -19.75 -1.05
CA VAL A 166 4.30 -20.37 -1.41
C VAL A 166 5.24 -19.45 -2.19
N LYS A 167 4.72 -18.35 -2.73
CA LYS A 167 5.45 -17.31 -3.47
C LYS A 167 5.77 -16.08 -2.63
N ALA A 168 5.31 -16.02 -1.38
CA ALA A 168 5.64 -14.94 -0.46
C ALA A 168 7.15 -14.87 -0.23
N GLU A 169 7.71 -13.66 -0.19
CA GLU A 169 9.15 -13.44 -0.05
C GLU A 169 9.73 -13.98 1.28
N CYS A 170 8.91 -14.00 2.33
CA CYS A 170 9.12 -14.75 3.57
C CYS A 170 7.78 -15.08 4.23
N THR A 171 7.79 -16.00 5.20
CA THR A 171 6.65 -16.20 6.09
C THR A 171 6.67 -15.20 7.26
N PRO A 172 5.53 -14.96 7.92
CA PRO A 172 5.49 -14.18 9.15
C PRO A 172 6.41 -14.71 10.25
N GLU A 173 6.55 -16.03 10.40
CA GLU A 173 7.44 -16.66 11.38
C GLU A 173 8.91 -16.31 11.11
N GLN A 174 9.32 -16.37 9.83
CA GLN A 174 10.67 -15.98 9.42
C GLN A 174 10.89 -14.49 9.73
N ALA A 175 9.93 -13.62 9.40
CA ALA A 175 10.02 -12.19 9.68
C ALA A 175 10.17 -11.89 11.17
N VAL A 176 9.40 -12.55 12.04
CA VAL A 176 9.53 -12.41 13.51
C VAL A 176 10.89 -12.93 14.00
N ALA A 177 11.33 -14.10 13.51
CA ALA A 177 12.60 -14.69 13.92
C ALA A 177 13.82 -13.84 13.51
N GLY A 178 13.77 -13.22 12.32
CA GLY A 178 14.87 -12.43 11.78
C GLY A 178 14.87 -10.97 12.22
N ALA A 179 13.72 -10.27 12.12
CA ALA A 179 13.61 -8.85 12.41
C ALA A 179 13.18 -8.54 13.86
N GLY A 180 12.80 -9.56 14.62
CA GLY A 180 12.42 -9.45 16.02
C GLY A 180 10.90 -9.43 16.28
N PRO A 181 10.48 -9.62 17.55
CA PRO A 181 9.07 -9.80 17.91
C PRO A 181 8.19 -8.55 17.67
N HIS A 182 8.81 -7.38 17.61
CA HIS A 182 8.12 -6.09 17.46
C HIS A 182 7.96 -5.63 16.01
N CYS A 183 8.51 -6.38 15.03
CA CYS A 183 8.31 -6.06 13.62
C CYS A 183 6.83 -6.09 13.25
N LEU A 184 6.43 -5.27 12.28
CA LEU A 184 5.08 -5.20 11.77
C LEU A 184 5.00 -5.98 10.46
N ILE A 185 3.95 -6.78 10.29
CA ILE A 185 3.85 -7.73 9.17
C ILE A 185 2.45 -7.67 8.54
N ALA A 186 2.41 -7.50 7.22
CA ALA A 186 1.20 -7.67 6.43
C ALA A 186 1.53 -8.42 5.14
N THR A 187 0.70 -9.39 4.78
CA THR A 187 0.99 -10.34 3.70
C THR A 187 -0.01 -10.22 2.56
N GLY A 188 0.34 -10.61 1.34
CA GLY A 188 -0.62 -10.64 0.23
C GLY A 188 -1.64 -11.79 0.35
N SER A 189 -1.14 -12.94 0.80
CA SER A 189 -1.92 -14.16 1.07
C SER A 189 -2.27 -14.29 2.56
N PRO A 190 -3.34 -15.02 2.92
CA PRO A 190 -3.70 -15.20 4.32
C PRO A 190 -2.71 -16.11 5.05
N PHE A 191 -2.39 -15.75 6.29
CA PHE A 191 -1.63 -16.58 7.24
C PHE A 191 -2.40 -16.69 8.55
N LYS A 192 -2.16 -17.77 9.29
CA LYS A 192 -2.71 -17.92 10.64
C LYS A 192 -2.06 -16.89 11.58
N PRO A 193 -2.76 -16.44 12.64
CA PRO A 193 -2.13 -15.67 13.69
C PRO A 193 -0.90 -16.40 14.27
N LEU A 194 0.10 -15.64 14.67
CA LEU A 194 1.29 -16.18 15.33
C LEU A 194 1.17 -16.04 16.85
N ASN A 195 1.74 -16.98 17.60
CA ASN A 195 2.02 -16.76 19.01
C ASN A 195 3.42 -16.17 19.16
N VAL A 196 3.52 -14.92 19.60
CA VAL A 196 4.78 -14.21 19.83
C VAL A 196 4.82 -13.80 21.30
N ASN A 197 5.77 -14.36 22.06
CA ASN A 197 5.94 -14.11 23.50
C ASN A 197 4.65 -14.31 24.33
N GLY A 198 3.85 -15.32 23.98
CA GLY A 198 2.60 -15.62 24.69
C GLY A 198 1.40 -14.78 24.26
N ALA A 199 1.56 -13.83 23.33
CA ALA A 199 0.49 -13.02 22.77
C ALA A 199 0.20 -13.42 21.31
N GLU A 200 -1.09 -13.37 20.94
CA GLU A 200 -1.49 -13.58 19.55
C GLU A 200 -1.18 -12.34 18.71
N LYS A 201 -0.43 -12.52 17.63
CA LYS A 201 -0.12 -11.50 16.63
C LYS A 201 -0.90 -11.81 15.35
N VAL A 202 -1.90 -10.98 15.06
CA VAL A 202 -2.72 -11.11 13.85
C VAL A 202 -1.93 -10.65 12.63
N ILE A 203 -1.93 -11.45 11.56
CA ILE A 203 -1.32 -11.10 10.27
C ILE A 203 -2.41 -10.52 9.35
N SER A 204 -2.29 -9.25 9.00
CA SER A 204 -3.25 -8.58 8.13
C SER A 204 -3.01 -8.97 6.67
N GLN A 205 -4.05 -9.39 5.96
CA GLN A 205 -3.97 -9.69 4.54
C GLN A 205 -4.19 -8.40 3.73
N CYS A 206 -3.12 -7.91 3.11
CA CYS A 206 -3.08 -6.74 2.25
C CYS A 206 -3.70 -7.04 0.88
N ASN A 207 -5.04 -7.06 0.83
CA ASN A 207 -5.80 -7.38 -0.37
C ASN A 207 -6.61 -6.17 -0.87
N ASN A 208 -6.55 -5.90 -2.17
CA ASN A 208 -7.22 -4.75 -2.80
C ASN A 208 -8.75 -4.79 -2.73
N LEU A 209 -9.37 -5.90 -2.28
CA LEU A 209 -10.81 -6.00 -1.95
C LEU A 209 -11.30 -4.91 -0.99
N TYR A 210 -10.42 -4.34 -0.16
CA TYR A 210 -10.79 -3.26 0.76
C TYR A 210 -10.91 -1.90 0.07
N ILE A 211 -10.43 -1.78 -1.17
CA ILE A 211 -10.31 -0.52 -1.91
C ILE A 211 -11.25 -0.49 -3.12
N PHE A 212 -11.10 -1.40 -4.07
CA PHE A 212 -11.76 -1.26 -5.38
C PHE A 212 -13.30 -1.16 -5.31
N PRO A 213 -14.03 -1.86 -4.41
CA PRO A 213 -15.48 -1.70 -4.34
C PRO A 213 -15.87 -0.28 -3.92
N GLY A 214 -15.19 0.25 -2.91
CA GLY A 214 -15.43 1.59 -2.40
C GLY A 214 -15.01 2.67 -3.39
N VAL A 215 -13.84 2.54 -4.04
CA VAL A 215 -13.38 3.49 -5.07
C VAL A 215 -14.33 3.50 -6.25
N GLY A 216 -14.75 2.34 -6.76
CA GLY A 216 -15.71 2.24 -7.85
C GLY A 216 -17.05 2.88 -7.50
N LEU A 217 -17.61 2.54 -6.33
CA LEU A 217 -18.86 3.11 -5.86
C LEU A 217 -18.77 4.63 -5.66
N GLY A 218 -17.71 5.11 -5.02
CA GLY A 218 -17.45 6.54 -4.80
C GLY A 218 -17.35 7.31 -6.11
N ALA A 219 -16.61 6.78 -7.09
CA ALA A 219 -16.47 7.38 -8.41
C ALA A 219 -17.82 7.48 -9.14
N LEU A 220 -18.63 6.41 -9.09
CA LEU A 220 -19.96 6.37 -9.70
C LEU A 220 -20.92 7.37 -9.07
N ILE A 221 -21.07 7.36 -7.74
CA ILE A 221 -22.06 8.21 -7.05
C ILE A 221 -21.69 9.69 -7.10
N CYS A 222 -20.40 10.03 -7.09
CA CYS A 222 -19.98 11.43 -7.19
C CYS A 222 -19.91 11.94 -8.63
N GLY A 223 -20.07 11.06 -9.63
CA GLY A 223 -20.06 11.40 -11.05
C GLY A 223 -18.71 11.93 -11.52
N THR A 224 -17.60 11.42 -10.99
CA THR A 224 -16.28 11.93 -11.34
C THR A 224 -15.86 11.53 -12.75
N PRO A 225 -15.27 12.44 -13.56
CA PRO A 225 -14.82 12.08 -14.91
C PRO A 225 -13.55 11.21 -14.90
N LYS A 226 -12.79 11.20 -13.80
CA LYS A 226 -11.54 10.44 -13.65
C LYS A 226 -11.22 10.12 -12.19
N VAL A 227 -10.56 9.00 -11.96
CA VAL A 227 -10.09 8.59 -10.62
C VAL A 227 -8.63 9.01 -10.44
N THR A 228 -8.35 9.89 -9.48
CA THR A 228 -7.00 10.43 -9.24
C THR A 228 -6.24 9.68 -8.15
N ASN A 229 -4.93 9.91 -8.04
CA ASN A 229 -4.11 9.29 -6.98
C ASN A 229 -4.51 9.82 -5.59
N GLU A 230 -4.95 11.07 -5.49
CA GLU A 230 -5.47 11.70 -4.29
C GLU A 230 -6.75 11.01 -3.82
N MET A 231 -7.63 10.59 -4.75
CA MET A 231 -8.81 9.78 -4.40
C MET A 231 -8.41 8.42 -3.82
N PHE A 232 -7.40 7.75 -4.40
CA PHE A 232 -6.84 6.52 -3.83
C PHE A 232 -6.17 6.78 -2.47
N MET A 233 -5.60 7.96 -2.24
CA MET A 233 -4.99 8.30 -0.96
C MET A 233 -6.04 8.55 0.11
N ALA A 234 -7.13 9.24 -0.26
CA ALA A 234 -8.30 9.40 0.60
C ALA A 234 -8.93 8.05 0.95
N ALA A 235 -9.00 7.11 -0.01
CA ALA A 235 -9.42 5.74 0.24
C ALA A 235 -8.49 5.01 1.23
N SER A 236 -7.16 5.12 1.06
CA SER A 236 -6.18 4.53 1.97
C SER A 236 -6.29 5.07 3.39
N GLN A 237 -6.42 6.39 3.51
CA GLN A 237 -6.56 7.08 4.79
C GLN A 237 -7.85 6.62 5.50
N ALA A 238 -8.98 6.66 4.79
CA ALA A 238 -10.26 6.22 5.32
C ALA A 238 -10.20 4.77 5.80
N LEU A 239 -9.61 3.86 5.02
CA LEU A 239 -9.44 2.47 5.43
C LEU A 239 -8.63 2.32 6.72
N SER A 240 -7.52 3.07 6.84
CA SER A 240 -6.69 3.07 8.06
C SER A 240 -7.39 3.68 9.26
N ASP A 241 -8.34 4.60 9.06
CA ASP A 241 -9.08 5.31 10.11
C ASP A 241 -10.21 4.47 10.72
N LEU A 242 -10.58 3.36 10.08
CA LEU A 242 -11.62 2.45 10.59
C LEU A 242 -11.14 1.53 11.72
N LEU A 243 -9.84 1.51 12.01
CA LEU A 243 -9.25 0.70 13.07
C LEU A 243 -9.32 1.43 14.41
N SER A 244 -9.78 0.73 15.44
CA SER A 244 -9.72 1.25 16.80
C SER A 244 -8.28 1.25 17.33
N GLU A 245 -8.00 2.04 18.37
CA GLU A 245 -6.71 2.00 19.05
C GLU A 245 -6.39 0.61 19.62
N GLU A 246 -7.40 -0.14 20.06
CA GLU A 246 -7.23 -1.50 20.57
C GLU A 246 -6.83 -2.47 19.46
N GLU A 247 -7.47 -2.38 18.29
CA GLU A 247 -7.10 -3.17 17.12
C GLU A 247 -5.65 -2.88 16.70
N LEU A 248 -5.26 -1.60 16.65
CA LEU A 248 -3.89 -1.17 16.35
C LEU A 248 -2.88 -1.69 17.38
N LYS A 249 -3.18 -1.58 18.68
CA LYS A 249 -2.34 -2.13 19.76
C LYS A 249 -2.18 -3.65 19.66
N GLY A 250 -3.21 -4.35 19.19
CA GLY A 250 -3.17 -5.78 18.86
C GLY A 250 -2.41 -6.12 17.57
N GLY A 251 -1.81 -5.13 16.89
CA GLY A 251 -1.04 -5.31 15.66
C GLY A 251 -1.88 -5.45 14.39
N ARG A 252 -3.20 -5.25 14.46
CA ARG A 252 -4.08 -5.29 13.29
C ARG A 252 -3.89 -4.00 12.47
N MET A 253 -3.67 -4.15 11.17
CA MET A 253 -3.44 -3.03 10.24
C MET A 253 -4.52 -2.89 9.17
N LEU A 254 -5.48 -3.83 9.12
CA LEU A 254 -6.68 -3.76 8.28
C LEU A 254 -7.93 -4.20 9.05
N PRO A 255 -9.10 -3.60 8.79
CA PRO A 255 -10.36 -4.01 9.41
C PRO A 255 -10.69 -5.47 9.13
N ARG A 256 -11.49 -6.07 10.01
CA ARG A 256 -12.00 -7.43 9.79
C ARG A 256 -12.86 -7.51 8.52
N ILE A 257 -12.76 -8.64 7.81
CA ILE A 257 -13.45 -8.88 6.54
C ILE A 257 -14.99 -8.93 6.70
N ASP A 258 -15.49 -9.29 7.87
CA ASP A 258 -16.94 -9.28 8.17
C ASP A 258 -17.56 -7.87 8.13
N LYS A 259 -16.73 -6.82 8.24
CA LYS A 259 -17.14 -5.41 8.10
C LYS A 259 -17.03 -4.88 6.66
N ILE A 260 -16.72 -5.71 5.65
CA ILE A 260 -16.31 -5.24 4.32
C ILE A 260 -17.33 -4.33 3.62
N ARG A 261 -18.64 -4.56 3.82
CA ARG A 261 -19.68 -3.66 3.27
C ARG A 261 -19.60 -2.26 3.89
N TYR A 262 -19.46 -2.19 5.22
CA TYR A 262 -19.27 -0.92 5.92
C TYR A 262 -17.97 -0.24 5.51
N VAL A 263 -16.87 -1.00 5.39
CA VAL A 263 -15.59 -0.48 4.91
C VAL A 263 -15.73 0.13 3.50
N SER A 264 -16.39 -0.59 2.59
CA SER A 264 -16.61 -0.12 1.21
C SER A 264 -17.40 1.19 1.17
N ALA A 265 -18.40 1.34 2.05
CA ALA A 265 -19.18 2.57 2.16
C ALA A 265 -18.33 3.76 2.64
N GLN A 266 -17.46 3.55 3.63
CA GLN A 266 -16.58 4.59 4.16
C GLN A 266 -15.49 5.00 3.15
N VAL A 267 -14.92 4.02 2.44
CA VAL A 267 -13.99 4.29 1.32
C VAL A 267 -14.70 5.06 0.20
N ALA A 268 -15.92 4.68 -0.17
CA ALA A 268 -16.70 5.40 -1.19
C ALA A 268 -17.00 6.84 -0.78
N LEU A 269 -17.37 7.07 0.49
CA LEU A 269 -17.59 8.40 1.03
C LEU A 269 -16.30 9.25 0.95
N ALA A 270 -15.16 8.69 1.33
CA ALA A 270 -13.89 9.41 1.30
C ALA A 270 -13.48 9.80 -0.14
N VAL A 271 -13.66 8.89 -1.09
CA VAL A 271 -13.41 9.14 -2.52
C VAL A 271 -14.32 10.25 -3.03
N ALA A 272 -15.62 10.21 -2.69
CA ALA A 272 -16.56 11.24 -3.11
C ALA A 272 -16.26 12.61 -2.49
N LYS A 273 -15.84 12.64 -1.22
CA LYS A 273 -15.39 13.88 -0.54
C LYS A 273 -14.16 14.47 -1.20
N GLU A 274 -13.19 13.64 -1.59
CA GLU A 274 -11.99 14.06 -2.30
C GLU A 274 -12.31 14.56 -3.71
N ALA A 275 -13.19 13.85 -4.45
CA ALA A 275 -13.67 14.30 -5.76
C ALA A 275 -14.34 15.67 -5.67
N ARG A 276 -15.20 15.90 -4.68
CA ARG A 276 -15.80 17.21 -4.40
C ARG A 276 -14.73 18.26 -4.12
N ARG A 277 -13.78 17.98 -3.22
CA ARG A 277 -12.71 18.92 -2.83
C ARG A 277 -11.86 19.34 -4.04
N SER A 278 -11.55 18.40 -4.90
CA SER A 278 -10.74 18.61 -6.12
C SER A 278 -11.55 19.17 -7.30
N GLY A 279 -12.83 19.49 -7.11
CA GLY A 279 -13.70 20.02 -8.18
C GLY A 279 -14.06 19.00 -9.25
N LEU A 280 -13.83 17.72 -8.99
CA LEU A 280 -14.04 16.59 -9.90
C LEU A 280 -15.29 15.78 -9.56
N GLY A 281 -16.16 16.23 -8.66
CA GLY A 281 -17.35 15.49 -8.25
C GLY A 281 -18.49 16.41 -7.83
N VAL A 282 -19.65 15.79 -7.53
CA VAL A 282 -20.86 16.50 -7.11
C VAL A 282 -20.62 17.40 -5.88
N ARG A 283 -21.22 18.59 -5.90
CA ARG A 283 -21.20 19.54 -4.77
C ARG A 283 -22.32 19.23 -3.78
N ALA A 284 -22.18 18.11 -3.07
CA ALA A 284 -23.07 17.72 -1.97
C ALA A 284 -22.31 17.77 -0.63
N ASP A 285 -22.99 18.02 0.49
CA ASP A 285 -22.40 17.91 1.82
C ASP A 285 -22.10 16.44 2.20
N ASP A 286 -21.40 16.24 3.33
CA ASP A 286 -20.95 14.90 3.75
C ASP A 286 -22.11 13.94 4.06
N GLU A 287 -23.19 14.46 4.65
CA GLU A 287 -24.39 13.68 4.97
C GLU A 287 -25.08 13.20 3.70
N LYS A 288 -25.25 14.10 2.73
CA LYS A 288 -25.84 13.79 1.43
C LYS A 288 -24.98 12.80 0.65
N LEU A 289 -23.65 12.95 0.65
CA LEU A 289 -22.74 11.99 0.02
C LEU A 289 -22.86 10.60 0.65
N LEU A 290 -22.91 10.51 1.98
CA LEU A 290 -23.11 9.23 2.67
C LEU A 290 -24.46 8.62 2.31
N GLN A 291 -25.54 9.40 2.27
CA GLN A 291 -26.85 8.90 1.86
C GLN A 291 -26.85 8.38 0.42
N MET A 292 -26.16 9.07 -0.50
CA MET A 292 -26.00 8.61 -1.88
C MET A 292 -25.26 7.26 -1.96
N VAL A 293 -24.18 7.10 -1.18
CA VAL A 293 -23.44 5.83 -1.07
C VAL A 293 -24.37 4.74 -0.56
N MET A 294 -25.04 4.96 0.58
CA MET A 294 -25.90 3.94 1.20
C MET A 294 -27.07 3.53 0.31
N ASN A 295 -27.70 4.49 -0.40
CA ASN A 295 -28.79 4.21 -1.33
C ASN A 295 -28.34 3.44 -2.57
N ALA A 296 -27.09 3.59 -3.00
CA ALA A 296 -26.55 2.91 -4.16
C ALA A 296 -26.05 1.49 -3.83
N MET A 297 -25.84 1.15 -2.55
CA MET A 297 -25.43 -0.18 -2.14
C MET A 297 -26.58 -1.18 -2.29
N TRP A 298 -26.43 -2.13 -3.21
CA TRP A 298 -27.38 -3.21 -3.39
C TRP A 298 -27.53 -4.05 -2.10
N GLU A 299 -28.76 -4.48 -1.83
CA GLU A 299 -29.12 -5.37 -0.72
C GLU A 299 -29.63 -6.71 -1.27
N PRO A 300 -29.15 -7.85 -0.76
CA PRO A 300 -29.59 -9.19 -1.16
C PRO A 300 -30.98 -9.52 -0.59
N LYS A 301 -32.00 -8.74 -0.93
CA LYS A 301 -33.39 -8.96 -0.56
C LYS A 301 -34.26 -9.13 -1.80
N TYR A 302 -35.20 -10.06 -1.73
CA TYR A 302 -36.21 -10.18 -2.79
C TYR A 302 -37.05 -8.91 -2.85
N LEU A 303 -37.21 -8.38 -4.06
CA LEU A 303 -38.15 -7.31 -4.31
C LEU A 303 -39.54 -7.92 -4.55
N PRO A 304 -40.63 -7.22 -4.18
CA PRO A 304 -41.97 -7.65 -4.55
C PRO A 304 -42.08 -7.80 -6.07
N TYR A 305 -42.53 -8.96 -6.55
CA TYR A 305 -42.85 -9.16 -7.96
C TYR A 305 -44.35 -8.98 -8.18
N ARG A 306 -44.73 -8.38 -9.32
CA ARG A 306 -46.12 -8.39 -9.79
C ARG A 306 -46.27 -9.45 -10.87
N LEU A 307 -47.30 -10.27 -10.77
CA LEU A 307 -47.71 -11.14 -11.88
C LEU A 307 -48.34 -10.27 -12.97
N PRO A 308 -48.10 -10.55 -14.26
CA PRO A 308 -48.90 -9.96 -15.33
C PRO A 308 -50.36 -10.34 -15.11
N GLU A 309 -51.26 -9.36 -15.19
CA GLU A 309 -52.71 -9.59 -15.23
C GLU A 309 -53.14 -10.35 -16.50
#